data_AF-A0A4R3MWY9-F1
#
_entry.id   AF-A0A4R3MWY9-F1
#
_cell.length_a   1.000
_cell.length_b   1.000
_cell.length_c   1.000
_cell.angle_alpha   90.00
_cell.angle_beta   90.00
_cell.angle_gamma   90.00
#
_symmetry.space_group_name_H-M   'P 1'
#
loop_
_entity.id
_entity.type
_entity.pdbx_description
1 polymer ?
#
loop_
_entity_poly.entity_id
_entity_poly.type
_entity_poly.pdbx_seq_one_letter_code
_entity_poly.pdbx_strand_id
1 'polypeptide(L)' 'MEIMGYKPLEQDYRFWMVVNPSTWMVPILIAIAAIAVIIHLYAFSLPGQGFASKAEAPAAPVVEAAPAK' A
#
# COMPACT_ATOMS: atom_id res chain seq x y z
N MET A 1 3.63 25.22 -6.02
CA MET A 1 2.18 24.97 -6.06
C MET A 1 1.60 25.64 -4.84
N GLU A 2 0.86 26.72 -5.02
CA GLU A 2 0.14 27.41 -3.96
C GLU A 2 -1.32 26.97 -4.01
N ILE A 3 -1.88 26.63 -2.86
CA ILE A 3 -3.29 26.24 -2.73
C ILE A 3 -3.90 27.20 -1.71
N MET A 4 -4.81 28.07 -2.13
CA MET A 4 -5.47 29.03 -1.22
C MET A 4 -4.49 29.90 -0.39
N GLY A 5 -3.36 30.29 -0.98
CA GLY A 5 -2.32 31.05 -0.27
C GLY A 5 -1.47 30.23 0.71
N TYR A 6 -1.70 28.91 0.79
CA TYR A 6 -0.87 27.96 1.51
C TYR A 6 0.20 27.37 0.58
N LYS A 7 1.44 27.29 1.08
CA LYS A 7 2.57 26.67 0.40
C LYS A 7 3.01 25.43 1.18
N PRO A 8 2.53 24.22 0.83
CA PRO A 8 2.79 23.01 1.61
C PRO A 8 4.28 22.77 1.89
N LEU A 9 5.10 22.78 0.85
CA LEU A 9 6.55 22.51 0.97
C LEU A 9 7.30 23.50 1.86
N GLU A 10 6.81 24.73 1.99
CA GLU A 10 7.45 25.77 2.82
C GLU A 10 6.84 25.85 4.23
N GLN A 11 5.62 25.33 4.43
CA GLN A 11 4.79 25.63 5.61
C GLN A 11 4.29 24.39 6.36
N ASP A 12 4.43 23.17 5.83
CA ASP A 12 3.96 21.93 6.45
C ASP A 12 4.55 21.70 7.85
N TYR A 13 5.78 22.18 8.12
CA TYR A 13 6.38 22.09 9.45
C TYR A 13 5.52 22.73 10.56
N ARG A 14 4.65 23.69 10.19
CA ARG A 14 3.73 24.38 11.11
C ARG A 14 2.65 23.47 11.66
N PHE A 15 2.42 22.28 11.07
CA PHE A 15 1.54 21.25 11.63
C PHE A 15 1.89 20.94 13.10
N TRP A 16 3.19 20.88 13.41
CA TRP A 16 3.69 20.59 14.76
C TRP A 16 3.52 21.73 15.77
N MET A 17 3.07 22.91 15.33
CA MET A 17 2.70 24.02 16.23
C MET A 17 1.33 23.81 16.87
N VAL A 18 0.52 22.90 16.33
CA VAL A 18 -0.80 22.56 16.85
C VAL A 18 -0.80 21.14 17.42
N VAL A 19 -0.13 20.21 16.74
CA VAL A 19 -0.05 18.81 17.14
C VAL A 19 1.31 18.55 17.79
N ASN A 20 1.32 18.14 19.06
CA ASN A 20 2.56 17.79 19.75
C ASN A 20 3.10 16.44 19.21
N PRO A 21 4.29 16.40 18.58
CA PRO A 21 4.85 15.16 18.03
C PRO A 21 5.10 14.11 19.13
N SER A 22 5.55 14.51 20.32
CA SER A 22 5.84 13.58 21.41
C SER A 22 4.57 12.90 21.94
N THR A 23 3.41 13.55 21.82
CA THR A 23 2.12 12.98 22.25
C THR A 23 1.49 12.14 21.14
N TRP A 24 1.58 12.57 19.88
CA TRP A 24 0.80 12.01 18.78
C TRP A 24 1.57 11.06 17.84
N MET A 25 2.90 11.08 17.86
CA MET A 25 3.70 10.21 16.98
C MET A 25 3.42 8.73 17.23
N VAL A 26 3.43 8.27 18.48
CA VAL A 26 3.15 6.86 18.81
C VAL A 26 1.72 6.45 18.43
N PRO A 27 0.66 7.21 18.78
CA PRO A 27 -0.70 6.93 18.30
C PRO A 27 -0.83 6.83 16.79
N ILE A 28 -0.20 7.73 16.03
CA ILE A 28 -0.22 7.71 14.56
C ILE A 28 0.42 6.42 14.03
N LEU A 29 1.58 6.04 14.56
CA LEU A 29 2.26 4.80 14.16
C LEU A 29 1.43 3.56 14.50
N ILE A 30 0.77 3.53 15.66
CA ILE A 30 -0.16 2.44 16.03
C ILE A 30 -1.33 2.37 15.04
N ALA A 31 -1.92 3.52 14.68
CA ALA A 31 -3.01 3.56 13.71
C ALA A 31 -2.58 3.04 12.33
N ILE A 32 -1.41 3.47 11.84
CA ILE A 32 -0.85 3.00 10.57
C ILE A 32 -0.57 1.49 10.64
N ALA A 33 0.02 1.00 11.73
CA ALA A 33 0.27 -0.42 11.93
C ALA A 33 -1.03 -1.24 11.95
N ALA A 34 -2.06 -0.75 12.64
CA ALA A 34 -3.37 -1.40 12.67
C ALA A 34 -4.01 -1.47 11.27
N ILE A 35 -3.97 -0.36 10.52
CA ILE A 35 -4.44 -0.32 9.13
C ILE A 35 -3.68 -1.33 8.27
N ALA A 36 -2.35 -1.37 8.38
CA ALA A 36 -1.52 -2.31 7.64
C ALA A 36 -1.92 -3.75 7.95
N VAL A 37 -2.05 -4.12 9.23
CA VAL A 37 -2.46 -5.47 9.63
C VAL A 37 -3.85 -5.81 9.05
N ILE A 38 -4.83 -4.92 9.17
CA ILE A 38 -6.20 -5.15 8.67
C ILE A 38 -6.19 -5.39 7.15
N ILE A 39 -5.46 -4.55 6.39
CA ILE A 39 -5.35 -4.70 4.94
C ILE A 39 -4.71 -6.03 4.57
N HIS A 40 -3.64 -6.45 5.26
CA HIS A 40 -2.99 -7.74 4.98
C HIS A 40 -3.88 -8.92 5.35
N LEU A 41 -4.61 -8.86 6.47
CA LEU A 41 -5.57 -9.89 6.84
C LEU A 41 -6.67 -10.04 5.77
N TYR A 42 -7.22 -8.92 5.29
CA TYR A 42 -8.21 -8.93 4.23
C TYR A 42 -7.63 -9.45 2.91
N ALA A 43 -6.47 -8.95 2.50
CA ALA A 43 -5.78 -9.41 1.29
C ALA A 43 -5.53 -10.93 1.34
N PHE A 44 -5.06 -11.47 2.48
CA PHE A 44 -4.83 -12.90 2.65
C PHE A 44 -6.11 -13.74 2.72
N SER A 45 -7.27 -13.14 3.00
CA SER A 45 -8.55 -13.84 2.91
C SER A 45 -9.02 -14.05 1.46
N LEU A 46 -8.47 -13.30 0.51
CA LEU A 46 -8.84 -13.42 -0.90
C LEU A 46 -8.19 -14.66 -1.53
N PRO A 47 -8.92 -15.37 -2.41
CA PRO A 47 -8.38 -16.52 -3.11
C PRO A 47 -7.16 -16.09 -3.95
N GLY A 48 -6.08 -16.88 -3.89
CA GLY A 48 -4.89 -16.62 -4.69
C GLY A 48 -3.98 -15.47 -4.19
N GLN A 49 -4.20 -14.96 -2.98
CA GLN A 49 -3.35 -13.90 -2.38
C GLN A 49 -2.65 -14.33 -1.07
N GLY A 50 -3.00 -15.49 -0.51
CA GLY A 50 -2.37 -16.07 0.69
C GLY A 50 -0.91 -16.49 0.48
N PHE A 51 -0.13 -16.70 1.55
CA PHE A 51 1.26 -17.22 1.43
C PHE A 51 1.39 -18.56 0.67
N ALA A 52 0.31 -19.33 0.61
CA ALA A 52 0.22 -20.59 -0.13
C ALA A 52 -0.47 -20.45 -1.50
N SER A 53 -0.79 -19.24 -1.95
CA SER A 53 -1.32 -19.04 -3.29
C SER A 53 -0.26 -19.45 -4.29
N LYS A 54 -0.50 -20.54 -4.98
CA LYS A 54 0.30 -20.96 -6.12
C LYS A 54 0.27 -19.79 -7.11
N ALA A 55 1.43 -19.17 -7.36
CA ALA A 55 1.53 -18.20 -8.44
C ALA A 55 0.94 -18.87 -9.69
N GLU A 56 -0.09 -18.29 -10.28
CA GLU A 56 -0.53 -18.70 -11.60
C GLU A 56 0.70 -18.55 -12.49
N ALA A 57 1.25 -19.69 -12.91
CA ALA A 57 2.28 -19.71 -13.92
C ALA A 57 1.73 -18.87 -15.08
N PRO A 58 2.46 -17.85 -15.58
CA PRO A 58 2.01 -17.13 -16.75
C PRO A 58 1.67 -18.17 -17.80
N ALA A 59 0.42 -18.15 -18.28
CA ALA A 59 -0.08 -19.13 -19.24
C ALA A 59 1.00 -19.30 -20.30
N ALA A 60 1.64 -20.48 -20.32
CA ALA A 60 2.72 -20.74 -21.27
C ALA A 60 2.14 -20.41 -22.64
N PRO A 61 2.83 -19.58 -23.46
CA PRO A 61 2.31 -19.24 -24.77
C PRO A 61 2.02 -20.56 -25.47
N VAL A 62 0.77 -20.75 -25.87
CA VAL A 62 0.34 -21.91 -26.65
C VAL A 62 1.24 -21.91 -27.87
N VAL A 63 2.27 -22.74 -27.86
CA VAL A 63 3.03 -23.06 -29.05
C VAL A 63 2.04 -23.84 -29.89
N GLU A 64 1.35 -23.11 -30.77
CA GLU A 64 0.53 -23.66 -31.82
C GLU A 64 1.38 -24.74 -32.50
N ALA A 65 0.99 -26.00 -32.34
CA ALA A 65 1.66 -27.11 -32.98
C ALA A 65 1.57 -26.88 -34.49
N ALA A 66 2.63 -26.33 -35.08
CA ALA A 66 2.77 -26.25 -36.51
C ALA A 66 2.66 -27.68 -37.06
N PRO A 67 1.71 -27.99 -37.95
CA PRO A 67 1.60 -29.32 -38.50
C PRO A 67 2.86 -29.59 -39.31
N ALA A 68 3.50 -30.72 -39.03
CA ALA A 68 4.69 -31.17 -39.73
C ALA A 68 4.44 -31.18 -41.24
N LYS A 69 5.32 -30.52 -41.99
CA LYS A 69 5.54 -30.73 -43.42
C LYS A 69 7.03 -30.81 -43.68
#